data_AF-A0A936PG08-F1
#
_entry.id   AF-A0A936PG08-F1
#
_cell.length_a   1.000
_cell.length_b   1.000
_cell.length_c   1.000
_cell.angle_alpha   90.00
_cell.angle_beta   90.00
_cell.angle_gamma   90.00
#
_symmetry.space_group_name_H-M   'P 1'
#
loop_
_entity.id
_entity.type
_entity.pdbx_description
1 polymer ?
#
loop_
_entity_poly.entity_id
_entity_poly.type
_entity_poly.pdbx_seq_one_letter_code
_entity_poly.pdbx_strand_id
1 'polypeptide(L)'
;MGLYQKGTIECRRCGNIWANYNEKMTDVNIATQMMIDAFTDQYDIAMLISGDSDLVPPVKEIHAHFPRKRVLIAFPPKRFNNSVSLVAKGYFTIGRKKLADNQFPPEVVKKDGYILNKPIEWT
;
A
#
# COMPACT_ATOMS: atom_id res chain seq x y z
N MET A 1 -1.37 -9.42 9.91
CA MET A 1 -1.14 -8.39 10.95
C MET A 1 0.31 -7.97 10.85
N GLY A 2 0.57 -6.70 10.50
CA GLY A 2 1.94 -6.19 10.29
C GLY A 2 2.76 -6.10 11.57
N LEU A 3 4.06 -6.40 11.47
CA LEU A 3 5.00 -6.30 12.57
C LEU A 3 5.64 -4.91 12.56
N TYR A 4 5.22 -4.06 13.51
CA TYR A 4 5.80 -2.74 13.71
C TYR A 4 7.04 -2.87 14.60
N GLN A 5 8.22 -2.58 14.06
CA GLN A 5 9.44 -2.48 14.87
C GLN A 5 9.64 -1.02 15.28
N LYS A 6 9.78 -0.80 16.59
CA LYS A 6 10.13 0.51 17.15
C LYS A 6 11.59 0.80 16.80
N GLY A 7 11.81 1.78 15.92
CA GLY A 7 13.11 2.42 15.73
C GLY A 7 13.10 3.82 16.35
N THR A 8 14.28 4.36 16.62
CA THR A 8 14.46 5.78 16.90
C THR A 8 15.24 6.39 15.74
N ILE A 9 14.75 7.51 15.20
CA ILE A 9 15.53 8.33 14.27
C ILE A 9 16.04 9.53 15.05
N GLU A 10 17.36 9.73 15.00
CA GLU A 10 18.01 10.91 15.52
C GLU A 10 18.30 11.89 14.37
N CYS A 11 17.89 13.15 14.54
CA CYS A 11 18.25 14.21 13.61
C CYS A 11 19.75 14.50 13.70
N ARG A 12 20.48 14.26 12.62
CA ARG A 12 21.92 14.56 12.52
C ARG A 12 22.28 16.05 12.62
N ARG A 13 21.28 16.95 12.63
CA ARG A 13 21.47 18.41 12.67
C ARG A 13 21.19 19.02 14.05
N CYS A 14 20.25 18.46 14.81
CA CYS A 14 19.82 19.04 16.10
C CYS A 14 19.72 18.03 17.24
N GLY A 15 20.05 16.74 17.01
CA GLY A 15 20.00 15.69 18.03
C GLY A 15 18.59 15.30 18.48
N ASN A 16 17.54 15.86 17.87
CA ASN A 16 16.17 15.49 18.23
C ASN A 16 15.89 14.02 17.88
N ILE A 17 15.33 13.26 18.81
CA ILE A 17 15.02 11.84 18.66
C ILE A 17 13.50 11.69 18.57
N TRP A 18 13.02 11.04 17.52
CA TRP A 18 11.61 10.63 17.43
C TRP A 18 11.48 9.14 17.18
N ALA A 19 10.37 8.57 17.67
CA ALA A 19 10.00 7.21 17.38
C ALA A 19 9.66 7.10 15.88
N ASN A 20 10.31 6.16 15.21
CA ASN A 20 9.95 5.76 13.85
C ASN A 20 9.31 4.37 13.91
N TYR A 21 8.13 4.27 13.33
CA TYR A 21 7.40 3.03 13.16
C TYR A 21 7.60 2.59 11.71
N ASN A 22 8.61 1.78 11.47
CA ASN A 22 8.75 1.11 10.19
C ASN A 22 7.99 -0.22 10.29
N GLU A 23 6.93 -0.35 9.50
CA GLU A 23 6.29 -1.63 9.27
C GLU A 23 7.28 -2.50 8.47
N LYS A 24 7.77 -3.59 9.07
CA LYS A 24 8.68 -4.51 8.38
C LYS A 24 7.89 -5.69 7.79
N MET A 25 8.44 -6.27 6.73
CA MET A 25 7.90 -7.44 6.01
C MET A 25 6.58 -7.19 5.27
N THR A 26 6.07 -5.97 5.20
CA THR A 26 4.83 -5.65 4.47
C THR A 26 4.93 -6.08 3.00
N ASP A 27 6.05 -5.75 2.34
CA ASP A 27 6.25 -6.07 0.93
C ASP A 27 6.36 -7.58 0.68
N VAL A 28 7.07 -8.29 1.57
CA VAL A 28 7.20 -9.76 1.52
C VAL A 28 5.86 -10.44 1.72
N ASN A 29 5.06 -9.98 2.69
CA ASN A 29 3.74 -10.56 2.96
C ASN A 29 2.77 -10.33 1.80
N ILE A 30 2.76 -9.12 1.22
CA ILE A 30 1.94 -8.80 0.06
C ILE A 30 2.33 -9.69 -1.13
N ALA A 31 3.62 -9.75 -1.45
CA ALA A 31 4.14 -10.57 -2.55
C ALA A 31 3.77 -12.05 -2.38
N THR A 32 3.97 -12.58 -1.16
CA THR A 32 3.69 -13.99 -0.84
C THR A 32 2.21 -14.30 -0.98
N GLN A 33 1.33 -13.47 -0.42
CA GLN A 33 -0.12 -13.70 -0.53
C GLN A 33 -0.62 -13.58 -1.97
N MET A 34 -0.17 -12.58 -2.72
CA MET A 34 -0.55 -12.45 -4.14
C MET A 34 -0.17 -13.69 -4.97
N MET A 35 0.97 -14.30 -4.68
CA MET A 35 1.43 -15.54 -5.33
C MET A 35 0.60 -16.76 -4.88
N ILE A 36 0.35 -16.89 -3.57
CA ILE A 36 -0.48 -17.99 -3.03
C ILE A 36 -1.89 -17.93 -3.61
N ASP A 37 -2.49 -16.75 -3.65
CA ASP A 37 -3.85 -16.55 -4.17
C ASP A 37 -3.90 -16.77 -5.69
N ALA A 38 -2.83 -16.45 -6.42
CA ALA A 38 -2.71 -16.78 -7.85
C ALA A 38 -2.68 -18.29 -8.06
N PHE A 39 -1.90 -18.99 -7.24
CA PHE A 39 -1.72 -20.45 -7.31
C PHE A 39 -2.97 -21.22 -6.88
N THR A 40 -3.68 -20.73 -5.86
CA THR A 40 -4.91 -21.33 -5.33
C THR A 40 -6.18 -20.81 -6.01
N ASP A 41 -6.03 -20.09 -7.12
CA ASP A 41 -7.11 -19.60 -7.99
C ASP A 41 -8.14 -18.70 -7.29
N GLN A 42 -7.72 -17.93 -6.28
CA GLN A 42 -8.63 -17.13 -5.42
C GLN A 42 -9.03 -15.76 -6.02
N TYR A 43 -8.37 -15.32 -7.10
CA TYR A 43 -8.73 -14.11 -7.82
C TYR A 43 -8.50 -14.28 -9.31
N ASP A 44 -9.22 -13.56 -10.17
CA ASP A 44 -8.85 -13.36 -11.58
C ASP A 44 -8.12 -12.04 -11.81
N ILE A 45 -8.52 -11.02 -11.05
CA ILE A 45 -7.95 -9.68 -11.08
C ILE A 45 -7.62 -9.25 -9.65
N ALA A 46 -6.34 -8.99 -9.38
CA ALA A 46 -5.87 -8.37 -8.16
C ALA A 46 -5.61 -6.88 -8.38
N MET A 47 -5.95 -6.04 -7.40
CA MET A 47 -5.59 -4.62 -7.38
C MET A 47 -4.55 -4.36 -6.31
N LEU A 48 -3.34 -4.02 -6.74
CA LEU A 48 -2.23 -3.66 -5.87
C LEU A 48 -2.17 -2.15 -5.71
N ILE A 49 -2.43 -1.65 -4.51
CA ILE A 49 -2.28 -0.23 -4.17
C ILE A 49 -0.86 0.00 -3.63
N SER A 50 0.10 0.25 -4.52
CA SER A 50 1.47 0.51 -4.12
C SER A 50 2.22 1.31 -5.19
N GLY A 51 3.25 2.04 -4.76
CA GLY A 51 4.26 2.63 -5.64
C GLY A 51 5.63 1.99 -5.46
N ASP A 52 5.71 0.90 -4.70
CA ASP A 52 6.97 0.23 -4.38
C ASP A 52 7.46 -0.63 -5.55
N SER A 53 8.71 -0.43 -5.95
CA SER A 53 9.36 -1.22 -6.99
C SER A 53 9.69 -2.65 -6.54
N ASP A 54 9.75 -2.91 -5.24
CA ASP A 54 10.09 -4.24 -4.70
C ASP A 54 8.97 -5.26 -4.97
N LEU A 55 7.76 -4.79 -5.29
CA LEU A 55 6.63 -5.62 -5.70
C LEU A 55 6.59 -5.89 -7.21
N VAL A 56 7.55 -5.39 -7.99
CA VAL A 56 7.63 -5.69 -9.43
C VAL A 56 7.92 -7.16 -9.73
N PRO A 57 8.94 -7.80 -9.11
CA PRO A 57 9.23 -9.22 -9.34
C PRO A 57 8.01 -10.14 -9.15
N PRO A 58 7.25 -10.11 -8.03
CA PRO A 58 6.11 -11.02 -7.87
C PRO A 58 5.02 -10.76 -8.92
N VAL A 59 4.80 -9.51 -9.34
CA VAL A 59 3.83 -9.21 -10.42
C VAL A 59 4.27 -9.85 -11.74
N LYS A 60 5.57 -9.79 -12.08
CA LYS A 60 6.12 -10.46 -13.27
C LYS A 60 5.90 -11.96 -13.22
N GLU A 61 6.25 -12.58 -12.10
CA GLU A 61 6.12 -14.03 -11.92
C GLU A 61 4.66 -14.48 -12.01
N ILE A 62 3.72 -13.71 -11.44
CA ILE A 62 2.28 -14.01 -11.55
C ILE A 62 1.85 -14.01 -13.02
N HIS A 63 2.25 -13.02 -13.82
CA HIS A 63 1.83 -12.96 -15.23
C HIS A 63 2.51 -14.01 -16.09
N ALA A 64 3.74 -14.39 -15.76
CA ALA A 64 4.48 -15.45 -16.47
C ALA A 64 3.89 -16.84 -16.20
N HIS A 65 3.60 -17.15 -14.93
CA HIS A 65 3.11 -18.48 -14.53
C HIS A 65 1.59 -18.63 -14.60
N PHE A 66 0.84 -17.52 -14.51
CA PHE A 66 -0.62 -17.54 -14.55
C PHE A 66 -1.14 -16.54 -15.60
N PRO A 67 -1.07 -16.87 -16.91
CA PRO A 67 -1.35 -15.94 -18.00
C PRO A 67 -2.76 -15.32 -17.97
N ARG A 68 -3.73 -16.05 -17.42
CA ARG A 68 -5.12 -15.61 -17.26
C ARG A 68 -5.30 -14.57 -16.14
N LYS A 69 -4.39 -14.54 -15.17
CA LYS A 69 -4.45 -13.63 -14.03
C LYS A 69 -3.98 -12.23 -14.42
N ARG A 70 -4.61 -11.23 -13.82
CA ARG A 70 -4.31 -9.82 -14.04
C ARG A 70 -4.00 -9.15 -12.71
N VAL A 71 -2.92 -8.39 -12.67
CA VAL A 71 -2.61 -7.52 -11.54
C VAL A 71 -2.64 -6.09 -12.06
N LEU A 72 -3.52 -5.29 -11.47
CA LEU A 72 -3.67 -3.87 -11.73
C LEU A 72 -2.98 -3.07 -10.64
N ILE A 73 -2.31 -1.98 -11.00
CA ILE A 73 -1.57 -1.16 -10.03
C ILE A 73 -2.23 0.19 -9.85
N ALA A 74 -2.61 0.50 -8.61
CA ALA A 74 -3.18 1.78 -8.23
C ALA A 74 -2.11 2.59 -7.48
N PHE A 75 -1.52 3.58 -8.15
CA PHE A 75 -0.48 4.40 -7.57
C PHE A 75 -1.06 5.43 -6.59
N PRO A 76 -0.56 5.51 -5.35
CA PRO A 76 -0.86 6.63 -4.47
C PRO A 76 -0.36 7.97 -5.07
N PRO A 77 -0.92 9.12 -4.66
CA PRO A 77 -0.47 10.41 -5.16
C PRO A 77 1.04 10.59 -4.95
N LYS A 78 1.72 11.10 -5.99
CA LYS A 78 3.17 11.37 -6.00
C LYS A 78 4.08 10.13 -5.81
N ARG A 79 3.54 8.91 -5.85
CA ARG A 79 4.32 7.66 -5.78
C ARG A 79 4.28 6.87 -7.09
N PHE A 80 4.13 7.57 -8.21
CA PHE A 80 4.16 6.94 -9.52
C PHE A 80 5.59 6.48 -9.86
N ASN A 81 5.73 5.26 -10.37
CA ASN A 81 7.00 4.69 -10.80
C ASN A 81 6.87 3.97 -12.15
N ASN A 82 7.72 4.35 -13.11
CA ASN A 82 7.74 3.82 -14.47
C ASN A 82 8.04 2.32 -14.56
N SER A 83 8.90 1.79 -13.67
CA SER A 83 9.27 0.36 -13.70
C SER A 83 8.10 -0.55 -13.31
N VAL A 84 7.22 -0.05 -12.44
CA VAL A 84 6.04 -0.74 -11.95
C VAL A 84 4.91 -0.71 -12.98
N SER A 85 4.73 0.41 -13.71
CA SER A 85 3.70 0.52 -14.75
C SER A 85 3.93 -0.37 -15.96
N LEU A 86 5.19 -0.66 -16.31
CA LEU A 86 5.55 -1.47 -17.48
C LEU A 86 5.22 -2.96 -17.30
N VAL A 87 5.10 -3.40 -16.05
CA VAL A 87 4.86 -4.81 -15.69
C VAL A 87 3.38 -5.06 -15.39
N ALA A 88 2.64 -4.02 -15.03
CA ALA A 88 1.21 -4.13 -14.79
C ALA A 88 0.44 -4.38 -16.10
N LYS A 89 -0.58 -5.25 -16.06
CA LYS A 89 -1.58 -5.38 -17.15
C LYS A 89 -2.61 -4.23 -17.13
N GLY A 90 -2.30 -3.14 -16.44
CA GLY A 90 -3.09 -1.92 -16.30
C GLY A 90 -2.72 -1.17 -15.01
N TYR A 91 -2.70 0.16 -15.06
CA TYR A 91 -2.46 0.99 -13.88
C TYR A 91 -3.27 2.28 -13.91
N PHE A 92 -3.51 2.88 -12.74
CA PHE A 92 -4.06 4.22 -12.61
C PHE A 92 -3.51 4.92 -11.39
N THR A 93 -3.57 6.25 -11.36
CA THR A 93 -3.18 7.03 -10.19
C THR A 93 -4.40 7.40 -9.37
N ILE A 94 -4.35 7.18 -8.06
CA ILE A 94 -5.34 7.69 -7.12
C ILE A 94 -5.04 9.18 -6.92
N GLY A 95 -5.83 10.04 -7.54
CA GLY A 95 -5.67 11.49 -7.45
C GLY A 95 -6.01 12.03 -6.06
N ARG A 96 -5.38 13.14 -5.66
CA ARG A 96 -5.64 13.82 -4.37
C ARG A 96 -7.12 14.15 -4.16
N LYS A 97 -7.81 14.60 -5.21
CA LYS A 97 -9.25 14.88 -5.16
C LYS A 97 -10.07 13.65 -4.75
N LYS A 98 -9.76 12.46 -5.28
CA LYS A 98 -10.46 11.23 -4.89
C LYS A 98 -10.26 10.91 -3.41
N LEU A 99 -9.07 11.16 -2.86
CA LEU A 99 -8.83 10.97 -1.43
C LEU A 99 -9.63 11.97 -0.59
N ALA A 100 -9.67 13.24 -0.99
CA ALA A 100 -10.42 14.29 -0.32
C ALA A 100 -11.93 14.01 -0.29
N ASP A 101 -12.48 13.62 -1.44
CA ASP A 101 -13.93 13.37 -1.61
C ASP A 101 -14.40 12.09 -0.89
N ASN A 102 -13.49 11.18 -0.53
CA ASN A 102 -13.81 9.86 0.06
C ASN A 102 -13.23 9.68 1.47
N GLN A 103 -13.17 10.75 2.25
CA GLN A 103 -12.78 10.68 3.66
C GLN A 103 -13.94 10.25 4.55
N PHE A 104 -13.60 9.65 5.70
CA PHE A 104 -14.57 9.47 6.76
C PHE A 104 -15.12 10.82 7.27
N PRO A 105 -16.32 10.82 7.88
CA PRO A 105 -16.84 11.99 8.57
C PRO A 105 -15.85 12.55 9.59
N PRO A 106 -15.98 13.83 9.99
CA PRO A 106 -15.12 14.45 11.00
C PRO A 106 -15.05 13.66 12.32
N GLU A 107 -16.13 12.96 12.66
CA GLU A 107 -16.22 12.12 13.85
C GLU A 107 -16.70 10.72 13.47
N VAL A 108 -15.98 9.70 13.95
CA VAL A 108 -16.35 8.29 13.80
C VAL A 108 -16.47 7.65 15.17
N VAL A 109 -17.68 7.23 15.53
CA VAL A 109 -17.94 6.54 16.81
C VAL A 109 -17.58 5.06 16.67
N LYS A 110 -16.65 4.59 17.50
CA LYS A 110 -16.28 3.18 17.58
C LYS A 110 -17.34 2.37 18.34
N LYS A 111 -17.29 1.05 18.21
CA LYS A 111 -18.19 0.10 18.91
C LYS A 111 -18.11 0.19 20.44
N ASP A 112 -16.99 0.69 20.98
CA ASP A 112 -16.76 0.91 22.41
C ASP A 112 -17.19 2.31 22.88
N GLY A 113 -17.78 3.14 22.00
CA GLY A 113 -18.22 4.50 22.29
C GLY A 113 -17.14 5.58 22.15
N TYR A 114 -15.89 5.21 21.84
CA TYR A 114 -14.81 6.18 21.63
C TYR A 114 -14.98 6.93 20.31
N ILE A 115 -14.86 8.26 20.34
CA ILE A 115 -14.98 9.12 19.17
C ILE A 115 -13.61 9.37 18.55
N LEU A 116 -13.42 8.92 17.30
CA LEU A 116 -12.27 9.27 16.48
C LEU A 116 -12.52 10.59 15.77
N ASN A 117 -11.67 11.58 16.05
CA ASN A 117 -11.69 12.86 15.35
C ASN A 117 -10.73 12.83 14.16
N LYS A 118 -11.22 13.24 13.00
CA LYS A 118 -10.40 13.39 11.80
C LYS A 118 -9.40 14.54 11.98
N PRO A 119 -8.10 14.33 11.67
CA PRO A 119 -7.14 15.43 11.67
C PRO A 119 -7.49 16.52 10.65
N ILE A 120 -7.22 17.79 10.98
CA ILE A 120 -7.56 18.95 10.14
C ILE A 120 -6.75 18.94 8.85
N GLU A 121 -5.52 18.42 8.91
CA GLU A 121 -4.59 18.30 7.79
C GLU A 121 -5.03 17.28 6.72
N TRP A 122 -6.06 16.47 6.98
CA TRP A 122 -6.62 15.55 5.99
C TRP A 122 -7.65 16.31 5.13
N THR A 123 -7.17 16.95 4.06
CA THR A 123 -7.95 17.68 3.04
C THR A 123 -7.65 17.22 1.61
#